data_AF-A0A7S2Y075-F1
#
_entry.id   AF-A0A7S2Y075-F1
#
_cell.length_a   1.000
_cell.length_b   1.000
_cell.length_c   1.000
_cell.angle_alpha   90.00
_cell.angle_beta   90.00
_cell.angle_gamma   90.00
#
_symmetry.space_group_name_H-M   'P 1'
#
loop_
_entity.id
_entity.type
_entity.pdbx_description
1 polymer ?
#
loop_
_entity_poly.entity_id
_entity_poly.type
_entity_poly.pdbx_seq_one_letter_code
_entity_poly.pdbx_strand_id
1 'polypeptide(L)'
;MAAIFNSASPKPMASSSKQNDGVGLSTPVVRLLGGMTSGAIEALFLTPLDVTKTRLQLDNTGRYKNMLDCGRKLFAAEGFTALYKGFTPWTCHVVLKNGTRYGFNAVYKTMLMDKDGKLTSAKQFTAGALAGATEATLIVTPFEVIKIRMQAQDKVPEVVSAASDAKAGAGEAKARAETQAPTRYTNMFQAARTIVAEEGPLALWKGLLPTICRQGLNQAGSFLTNSLLKQHVWKVEEGEKMAVWKSALGGVIGALPGPCINCPADVIKTR
;
A
#
# COMPACT_ATOMS: atom_id res chain seq x y z
N MET A 1 3.11 -4.44 -68.78
CA MET A 1 3.92 -4.71 -67.58
C MET A 1 3.25 -4.04 -66.39
N ALA A 2 2.81 -4.85 -65.42
CA ALA A 2 2.42 -4.52 -64.04
C ALA A 2 1.36 -3.42 -63.78
N ALA A 3 0.11 -3.85 -63.57
CA ALA A 3 -0.87 -3.12 -62.76
C ALA A 3 -1.79 -4.10 -62.01
N ILE A 4 -1.49 -4.26 -60.71
CA ILE A 4 -2.42 -4.19 -59.58
C ILE A 4 -3.88 -4.59 -59.87
N PHE A 5 -4.27 -5.84 -59.57
CA PHE A 5 -5.65 -6.20 -59.27
C PHE A 5 -5.73 -7.43 -58.34
N ASN A 6 -6.25 -7.19 -57.13
CA ASN A 6 -7.23 -8.01 -56.42
C ASN A 6 -6.97 -9.52 -56.19
N SER A 7 -6.82 -9.94 -54.93
CA SER A 7 -7.84 -10.77 -54.26
C SER A 7 -7.42 -11.09 -52.83
N ALA A 8 -8.16 -10.49 -51.89
CA ALA A 8 -8.25 -10.99 -50.53
C ALA A 8 -8.91 -12.38 -50.58
N SER A 9 -8.15 -13.41 -50.22
CA SER A 9 -8.70 -14.72 -49.86
C SER A 9 -8.73 -14.82 -48.32
N PRO A 10 -9.89 -15.16 -47.72
CA PRO A 10 -10.03 -15.21 -46.27
C PRO A 10 -9.32 -16.45 -45.73
N LYS A 11 -8.40 -16.26 -44.77
CA LYS A 11 -7.82 -17.39 -44.04
C LYS A 11 -8.89 -18.08 -43.19
N PRO A 12 -8.88 -19.43 -43.14
CA PRO A 12 -9.99 -20.22 -42.63
C PRO A 12 -10.18 -20.06 -41.13
N MET A 13 -11.46 -20.09 -40.75
CA MET A 13 -12.03 -20.04 -39.41
C MET A 13 -11.55 -21.24 -38.58
N ALA A 14 -10.41 -21.09 -37.89
CA ALA A 14 -9.89 -22.11 -36.98
C ALA A 14 -10.60 -22.01 -35.62
N SER A 15 -11.45 -23.01 -35.38
CA SER A 15 -11.98 -23.50 -34.10
C SER A 15 -12.15 -22.48 -32.97
N SER A 16 -13.42 -22.17 -32.66
CA SER A 16 -13.87 -21.51 -31.44
C SER A 16 -13.35 -22.24 -30.19
N SER A 17 -12.16 -21.86 -29.72
CA SER A 17 -11.78 -22.06 -28.33
C SER A 17 -12.63 -21.09 -27.53
N LYS A 18 -13.49 -21.62 -26.67
CA LYS A 18 -14.19 -20.86 -25.63
C LYS A 18 -13.16 -20.24 -24.70
N GLN A 19 -12.56 -19.13 -25.12
CA GLN A 19 -11.54 -18.42 -24.36
C GLN A 19 -12.21 -17.36 -23.51
N ASN A 20 -12.63 -17.85 -22.34
CA ASN A 20 -13.23 -17.17 -21.20
C ASN A 20 -12.88 -15.68 -21.14
N ASP A 21 -13.92 -14.87 -21.28
CA ASP A 21 -13.85 -13.42 -21.38
C ASP A 21 -13.04 -12.81 -20.23
N GLY A 22 -12.22 -11.82 -20.57
CA GLY A 22 -11.38 -11.05 -19.64
C GLY A 22 -12.17 -10.11 -18.71
N VAL A 23 -13.48 -10.29 -18.62
CA VAL A 23 -14.35 -9.81 -17.54
C VAL A 23 -15.41 -10.90 -17.27
N GLY A 24 -15.01 -12.17 -17.23
CA GLY A 24 -15.80 -13.16 -16.52
C GLY A 24 -15.96 -12.65 -15.09
N LEU A 25 -17.18 -12.67 -14.57
CA LEU A 25 -17.47 -12.37 -13.17
C LEU A 25 -16.76 -13.43 -12.30
N SER A 26 -15.42 -13.38 -12.23
CA SER A 26 -14.69 -14.20 -11.28
C SER A 26 -15.24 -13.80 -9.92
N THR A 27 -15.77 -14.79 -9.21
CA THR A 27 -16.49 -14.60 -7.96
C THR A 27 -15.70 -13.60 -7.11
N PRO A 28 -16.33 -12.64 -6.42
CA PRO A 28 -15.63 -11.65 -5.60
C PRO A 28 -14.50 -12.25 -4.73
N VAL A 29 -14.66 -13.51 -4.33
CA VAL A 29 -13.65 -14.39 -3.71
C VAL A 29 -12.35 -14.51 -4.52
N VAL A 30 -12.39 -14.79 -5.81
CA VAL A 30 -11.18 -14.91 -6.67
C VAL A 30 -10.43 -13.57 -6.73
N ARG A 31 -11.15 -12.44 -6.79
CA ARG A 31 -10.52 -11.11 -6.80
C ARG A 31 -9.95 -10.74 -5.44
N LEU A 32 -10.62 -11.15 -4.37
CA LEU A 32 -10.10 -11.03 -3.01
C LEU A 32 -8.81 -11.83 -2.85
N LEU A 33 -8.81 -13.11 -3.21
CA LEU A 33 -7.62 -13.97 -3.13
C LEU A 33 -6.48 -13.45 -4.01
N GLY A 34 -6.77 -13.00 -5.23
CA GLY A 34 -5.79 -12.36 -6.11
C GLY A 34 -5.21 -11.08 -5.50
N GLY A 35 -6.04 -10.30 -4.80
CA GLY A 35 -5.61 -9.14 -4.03
C GLY A 35 -4.69 -9.51 -2.86
N MET A 36 -5.01 -10.59 -2.15
CA MET A 36 -4.18 -11.10 -1.05
C MET A 36 -2.82 -11.59 -1.55
N THR A 37 -2.77 -12.35 -2.65
CA THR A 37 -1.49 -12.81 -3.24
C THR A 37 -0.67 -11.63 -3.75
N SER A 38 -1.31 -10.63 -4.36
CA SER A 38 -0.64 -9.40 -4.75
C SER A 38 -0.06 -8.66 -3.53
N GLY A 39 -0.81 -8.61 -2.42
CA GLY A 39 -0.34 -8.01 -1.17
C GLY A 39 0.81 -8.76 -0.52
N ALA A 40 0.86 -10.09 -0.65
CA ALA A 40 1.98 -10.88 -0.14
C ALA A 40 3.27 -10.60 -0.94
N ILE A 41 3.15 -10.49 -2.27
CA ILE A 41 4.26 -10.11 -3.15
C ILE A 41 4.70 -8.68 -2.85
N GLU A 42 3.75 -7.75 -2.72
CA GLU A 42 4.01 -6.36 -2.32
C GLU A 42 4.82 -6.32 -1.02
N ALA A 43 4.38 -7.04 0.00
CA ALA A 43 5.08 -7.11 1.27
C ALA A 43 6.49 -7.69 1.13
N LEU A 44 6.69 -8.75 0.35
CA LEU A 44 8.03 -9.35 0.16
C LEU A 44 9.05 -8.33 -0.37
N PHE A 45 8.67 -7.53 -1.37
CA PHE A 45 9.57 -6.57 -1.99
C PHE A 45 9.68 -5.24 -1.24
N LEU A 46 8.60 -4.77 -0.60
CA LEU A 46 8.57 -3.47 0.07
C LEU A 46 9.00 -3.52 1.53
N THR A 47 8.94 -4.67 2.20
CA THR A 47 9.33 -4.78 3.62
C THR A 47 10.73 -4.24 3.89
N PRO A 48 11.78 -4.59 3.11
CA PRO A 48 13.13 -4.03 3.33
C PRO A 48 13.19 -2.51 3.17
N LEU A 49 12.41 -1.96 2.22
CA LEU A 49 12.35 -0.52 1.96
C LEU A 49 11.61 0.21 3.09
N ASP A 50 10.52 -0.37 3.58
CA ASP A 50 9.73 0.19 4.69
C ASP A 50 10.52 0.18 6.00
N VAL A 51 11.28 -0.89 6.29
CA VAL A 51 12.18 -0.94 7.46
C VAL A 51 13.25 0.13 7.35
N THR A 52 13.89 0.26 6.18
CA THR A 52 14.94 1.27 5.99
C THR A 52 14.38 2.69 6.10
N LYS A 53 13.18 2.94 5.54
CA LYS A 53 12.49 4.23 5.61
C LYS A 53 12.12 4.59 7.04
N THR A 54 11.52 3.67 7.79
CA THR A 54 11.12 3.92 9.18
C THR A 54 12.34 4.17 10.08
N ARG A 55 13.43 3.40 9.93
CA ARG A 55 14.69 3.64 10.64
C ARG A 55 15.29 5.01 10.33
N LEU A 56 15.23 5.44 9.07
CA LEU A 56 15.71 6.77 8.66
C LEU A 56 14.81 7.88 9.22
N GLN A 57 13.49 7.72 9.19
CA GLN A 57 12.54 8.72 9.71
C GLN A 57 12.60 8.86 11.23
N LEU A 58 12.94 7.80 11.95
CA LEU A 58 13.12 7.80 13.40
C LEU A 58 14.52 8.28 13.82
N ASP A 59 15.44 8.51 12.88
CA ASP A 59 16.80 8.95 13.19
C ASP A 59 16.87 10.46 13.44
N ASN A 60 16.67 10.83 14.71
CA ASN A 60 16.87 12.21 15.18
C ASN A 60 18.35 12.57 15.43
N THR A 61 19.27 11.62 15.25
CA THR A 61 20.70 11.79 15.55
C THR A 61 21.58 12.04 14.32
N GLY A 62 20.99 12.02 13.11
CA GLY A 62 21.71 12.24 11.86
C GLY A 62 22.76 11.17 11.55
N ARG A 63 22.59 9.94 12.07
CA ARG A 63 23.51 8.81 11.86
C ARG A 63 23.43 8.25 10.44
N TYR A 64 22.31 8.41 9.77
CA TYR A 64 22.11 7.97 8.40
C TYR A 64 22.08 9.17 7.45
N LYS A 65 22.99 9.17 6.47
CA LYS A 65 23.06 10.26 5.48
C LYS A 65 21.93 10.16 4.46
N ASN A 66 21.58 8.94 4.05
CA ASN A 66 20.60 8.63 3.00
C ASN A 66 19.99 7.23 3.25
N MET A 67 18.89 6.92 2.56
CA MET A 67 18.22 5.61 2.68
C MET A 67 19.15 4.43 2.33
N LEU A 68 20.02 4.59 1.33
CA LEU A 68 21.01 3.56 0.98
C LEU A 68 22.11 3.37 2.03
N ASP A 69 22.49 4.45 2.74
CA ASP A 69 23.47 4.38 3.84
C ASP A 69 22.86 3.68 5.06
N CYS A 70 21.58 3.97 5.36
CA CYS A 70 20.81 3.27 6.37
C CYS A 70 20.72 1.77 6.08
N GLY A 71 20.31 1.40 4.86
CA GLY A 71 20.19 -0.02 4.47
C GLY A 71 21.50 -0.79 4.56
N ARG A 72 22.62 -0.20 4.09
CA ARG A 72 23.95 -0.82 4.18
C ARG A 72 24.41 -1.02 5.62
N LYS A 73 24.28 0.01 6.46
CA LYS A 73 24.66 -0.07 7.88
C LYS A 73 23.78 -1.07 8.64
N LEU A 74 22.48 -1.11 8.34
CA LEU A 74 21.56 -2.06 8.95
C LEU A 74 21.91 -3.50 8.57
N PHE A 75 22.20 -3.75 7.30
CA PHE A 75 22.63 -5.07 6.83
C PHE A 75 23.96 -5.51 7.46
N ALA A 76 24.93 -4.60 7.57
CA ALA A 76 26.22 -4.88 8.18
C ALA A 76 26.15 -5.11 9.70
N ALA A 77 25.22 -4.45 10.40
CA ALA A 77 25.10 -4.53 11.85
C ALA A 77 24.21 -5.69 12.33
N GLU A 78 23.08 -5.95 11.67
CA GLU A 78 22.05 -6.90 12.15
C GLU A 78 21.78 -8.04 11.15
N GLY A 79 22.36 -7.99 9.94
CA GLY A 79 22.18 -9.02 8.90
C GLY A 79 20.87 -8.93 8.11
N PHE A 80 20.60 -9.95 7.29
CA PHE A 80 19.43 -9.97 6.38
C PHE A 80 18.08 -10.05 7.11
N THR A 81 18.02 -10.74 8.25
CA THR A 81 16.78 -10.91 9.02
C THR A 81 16.29 -9.61 9.66
N ALA A 82 17.19 -8.63 9.85
CA ALA A 82 16.87 -7.30 10.34
C ALA A 82 15.91 -6.53 9.42
N LEU A 83 16.00 -6.76 8.11
CA LEU A 83 15.16 -6.12 7.10
C LEU A 83 13.70 -6.59 7.16
N TYR A 84 13.41 -7.67 7.89
CA TYR A 84 12.06 -8.23 8.07
C TYR A 84 11.62 -8.29 9.54
N LYS A 85 12.44 -7.77 10.46
CA LYS A 85 12.22 -7.89 11.91
C LYS A 85 11.07 -6.97 12.36
N GLY A 86 10.11 -7.52 13.13
CA GLY A 86 8.97 -6.77 13.70
C GLY A 86 7.82 -6.47 12.74
N PHE A 87 7.87 -7.00 11.51
CA PHE A 87 7.00 -6.57 10.41
C PHE A 87 5.82 -7.51 10.09
N THR A 88 5.72 -8.67 10.75
CA THR A 88 4.66 -9.66 10.51
C THR A 88 3.24 -9.05 10.54
N PRO A 89 2.90 -8.18 11.51
CA PRO A 89 1.56 -7.61 11.53
C PRO A 89 1.33 -6.58 10.41
N TRP A 90 2.38 -5.91 9.93
CA TRP A 90 2.30 -5.06 8.75
C TRP A 90 2.05 -5.88 7.49
N THR A 91 2.76 -6.99 7.31
CA THR A 91 2.52 -7.89 6.17
C THR A 91 1.09 -8.42 6.18
N CYS A 92 0.58 -8.87 7.34
CA CYS A 92 -0.82 -9.27 7.49
C CYS A 92 -1.77 -8.13 7.12
N HIS A 93 -1.49 -6.90 7.57
CA HIS A 93 -2.25 -5.72 7.20
C HIS A 93 -2.27 -5.47 5.69
N VAL A 94 -1.12 -5.50 4.99
CA VAL A 94 -1.04 -5.26 3.54
C VAL A 94 -1.81 -6.31 2.75
N VAL A 95 -1.70 -7.58 3.15
CA VAL A 95 -2.45 -8.70 2.54
C VAL A 95 -3.96 -8.50 2.71
N LEU A 96 -4.42 -8.22 3.93
CA LEU A 96 -5.84 -8.00 4.22
C LEU A 96 -6.39 -6.74 3.55
N LYS A 97 -5.60 -5.66 3.55
CA LYS A 97 -5.90 -4.39 2.89
C LYS A 97 -6.17 -4.61 1.41
N ASN A 98 -5.22 -5.22 0.69
CA ASN A 98 -5.35 -5.46 -0.74
C ASN A 98 -6.47 -6.46 -1.05
N GLY A 99 -6.59 -7.56 -0.28
CA GLY A 99 -7.69 -8.51 -0.44
C GLY A 99 -9.06 -7.86 -0.34
N THR A 100 -9.27 -7.08 0.72
CA THR A 100 -10.51 -6.32 0.96
C THR A 100 -10.78 -5.35 -0.19
N ARG A 101 -9.78 -4.57 -0.61
CA ARG A 101 -9.91 -3.63 -1.73
C ARG A 101 -10.38 -4.30 -3.01
N TYR A 102 -9.70 -5.37 -3.44
CA TYR A 102 -10.01 -6.05 -4.70
C TYR A 102 -11.31 -6.85 -4.63
N GLY A 103 -11.64 -7.44 -3.48
CA GLY A 103 -12.88 -8.15 -3.23
C GLY A 103 -14.10 -7.21 -3.25
N PHE A 104 -14.10 -6.15 -2.45
CA PHE A 104 -15.20 -5.19 -2.41
C PHE A 104 -15.33 -4.38 -3.70
N ASN A 105 -14.21 -4.05 -4.36
CA ASN A 105 -14.27 -3.44 -5.69
C ASN A 105 -14.96 -4.36 -6.71
N ALA A 106 -14.80 -5.68 -6.59
CA ALA A 106 -15.56 -6.63 -7.42
C ALA A 106 -17.07 -6.46 -7.17
N VAL A 107 -17.47 -6.51 -5.90
CA VAL A 107 -18.88 -6.40 -5.48
C VAL A 107 -19.48 -5.07 -5.96
N TYR A 108 -18.84 -3.94 -5.70
CA TYR A 108 -19.36 -2.64 -6.11
C TYR A 108 -19.44 -2.47 -7.63
N LYS A 109 -18.49 -3.03 -8.37
CA LYS A 109 -18.59 -3.05 -9.84
C LYS A 109 -19.78 -3.88 -10.31
N THR A 110 -20.05 -5.04 -9.69
CA THR A 110 -21.23 -5.85 -10.03
C THR A 110 -22.55 -5.13 -9.71
N MET A 111 -22.60 -4.37 -8.61
CA MET A 111 -23.78 -3.60 -8.20
C MET A 111 -24.04 -2.38 -9.11
N LEU A 112 -22.98 -1.75 -9.63
CA LEU A 112 -23.08 -0.56 -10.47
C LEU A 112 -23.16 -0.87 -11.98
N MET A 113 -23.07 -2.15 -12.35
CA MET A 113 -23.08 -2.59 -13.75
C MET A 113 -24.45 -2.36 -14.39
N ASP A 114 -24.46 -1.77 -15.59
CA ASP A 114 -25.69 -1.63 -16.36
C ASP A 114 -26.18 -2.98 -16.88
N LYS A 115 -27.46 -3.03 -17.26
CA LYS A 115 -28.08 -4.22 -17.86
C LYS A 115 -27.36 -4.70 -19.13
N ASP A 116 -26.66 -3.79 -19.82
CA ASP A 116 -25.85 -4.07 -21.00
C ASP A 116 -24.44 -4.59 -20.67
N GLY A 117 -24.11 -4.81 -19.39
CA GLY A 117 -22.79 -5.29 -18.95
C GLY A 117 -21.66 -4.25 -19.04
N LYS A 118 -21.98 -2.98 -19.36
CA LYS A 118 -21.00 -1.90 -19.48
C LYS A 118 -20.77 -1.20 -18.15
N LEU A 119 -19.50 -0.85 -17.89
CA LEU A 119 -19.10 -0.02 -16.75
C LEU A 119 -18.40 1.25 -17.24
N THR A 120 -19.12 2.37 -17.24
CA THR A 120 -18.55 3.68 -17.58
C THR A 120 -17.38 4.02 -16.65
N SER A 121 -16.43 4.80 -17.15
CA SER A 121 -15.29 5.34 -16.39
C SER A 121 -15.70 5.96 -15.02
N ALA A 122 -16.81 6.69 -14.95
CA ALA A 122 -17.34 7.25 -13.70
C ALA A 122 -17.80 6.18 -12.69
N LYS A 123 -18.43 5.10 -13.17
CA LYS A 123 -18.86 3.97 -12.33
C LYS A 123 -17.68 3.15 -11.81
N GLN A 124 -16.64 2.98 -12.65
CA GLN A 124 -15.38 2.35 -12.23
C GLN A 124 -14.69 3.16 -11.13
N PHE A 125 -14.67 4.49 -11.27
CA PHE A 125 -14.15 5.39 -10.24
C PHE A 125 -14.95 5.27 -8.94
N THR A 126 -16.28 5.34 -9.02
CA THR A 126 -17.17 5.26 -7.86
C THR A 126 -17.02 3.92 -7.13
N ALA A 127 -16.97 2.80 -7.85
CA ALA A 127 -16.71 1.49 -7.28
C ALA A 127 -15.36 1.42 -6.56
N GLY A 128 -14.31 2.02 -7.15
CA GLY A 128 -12.98 2.11 -6.56
C GLY A 128 -12.96 2.97 -5.29
N ALA A 129 -13.67 4.10 -5.29
CA ALA A 129 -13.78 4.99 -4.14
C ALA A 129 -14.52 4.33 -2.97
N LEU A 130 -15.64 3.64 -3.24
CA LEU A 130 -16.39 2.88 -2.22
C LEU A 130 -15.57 1.71 -1.67
N ALA A 131 -14.83 1.01 -2.53
CA ALA A 131 -13.92 -0.04 -2.10
C ALA A 131 -12.82 0.49 -1.18
N GLY A 132 -12.23 1.64 -1.53
CA GLY A 132 -11.24 2.33 -0.68
C GLY A 132 -11.83 2.77 0.66
N ALA A 133 -13.02 3.35 0.68
CA ALA A 133 -13.69 3.73 1.94
C ALA A 133 -13.98 2.51 2.84
N THR A 134 -14.34 1.38 2.25
CA THR A 134 -14.61 0.12 2.97
C THR A 134 -13.32 -0.49 3.53
N GLU A 135 -12.27 -0.55 2.70
CA GLU A 135 -10.93 -0.94 3.12
C GLU A 135 -10.42 -0.04 4.27
N ALA A 136 -10.61 1.28 4.13
CA ALA A 136 -10.23 2.26 5.13
C ALA A 136 -10.87 1.94 6.48
N THR A 137 -12.18 1.75 6.47
CA THR A 137 -12.99 1.52 7.67
C THR A 137 -12.70 0.18 8.33
N LEU A 138 -12.59 -0.90 7.55
CA LEU A 138 -12.49 -2.25 8.10
C LEU A 138 -11.07 -2.61 8.55
N ILE A 139 -10.06 -2.19 7.80
CA ILE A 139 -8.69 -2.69 7.96
C ILE A 139 -7.72 -1.57 8.29
N VAL A 140 -7.78 -0.44 7.58
CA VAL A 140 -6.73 0.58 7.64
C VAL A 140 -6.79 1.42 8.90
N THR A 141 -7.92 2.05 9.21
CA THR A 141 -8.05 2.93 10.37
C THR A 141 -7.75 2.24 11.70
N PRO A 142 -8.32 1.05 12.04
CA PRO A 142 -7.97 0.38 13.30
C PRO A 142 -6.48 0.04 13.38
N PHE A 143 -5.87 -0.38 12.27
CA PHE A 143 -4.45 -0.71 12.22
C PHE A 143 -3.55 0.54 12.32
N GLU A 144 -3.91 1.63 11.64
CA GLU A 144 -3.20 2.92 11.70
C GLU A 144 -3.22 3.47 13.13
N VAL A 145 -4.36 3.45 13.84
CA VAL A 145 -4.44 3.93 15.22
C VAL A 145 -3.53 3.12 16.15
N ILE A 146 -3.54 1.80 16.04
CA ILE A 146 -2.67 0.92 16.84
C ILE A 146 -1.20 1.23 16.53
N LYS A 147 -0.84 1.30 15.24
CA LYS A 147 0.53 1.55 14.79
C LYS A 147 1.05 2.90 15.28
N ILE A 148 0.27 3.97 15.11
CA ILE A 148 0.64 5.33 15.54
C ILE A 148 0.87 5.36 17.06
N ARG A 149 -0.01 4.74 17.84
CA ARG A 149 0.13 4.71 19.31
C ARG A 149 1.32 3.90 19.79
N MET A 150 1.67 2.82 19.10
CA MET A 150 2.87 2.05 19.38
C MET A 150 4.14 2.82 18.99
N GLN A 151 4.15 3.46 17.82
CA GLN A 151 5.29 4.26 17.36
C GLN A 151 5.48 5.55 18.18
N ALA A 152 4.40 6.11 18.73
CA ALA A 152 4.47 7.26 19.63
C ALA A 152 5.17 6.94 20.97
N GLN A 153 5.38 5.67 21.31
CA GLN A 153 6.08 5.26 22.53
C GLN A 153 7.60 5.11 22.35
N ASP A 154 8.15 5.50 21.20
CA ASP A 154 9.42 4.95 20.74
C ASP A 154 10.57 5.00 21.77
N LYS A 155 11.12 3.81 22.00
CA LYS A 155 12.42 3.55 22.60
C LYS A 155 13.50 3.76 21.55
N VAL A 156 14.57 4.45 21.92
CA VAL A 156 15.84 4.43 21.19
C VAL A 156 16.28 2.97 21.02
N PRO A 157 16.57 2.47 19.79
CA PRO A 157 16.94 1.08 19.59
C PRO A 157 18.16 0.70 20.44
N GLU A 158 18.15 -0.50 21.02
CA GLU A 158 19.19 -1.01 21.94
C GLU A 158 20.63 -0.88 21.38
N VAL A 159 20.79 -0.99 20.06
CA VAL A 159 22.07 -0.78 19.36
C VAL A 159 22.57 0.67 19.36
N VAL A 160 21.66 1.65 19.48
CA VAL A 160 21.96 3.07 19.64
C VAL A 160 22.32 3.37 21.09
N SER A 161 21.65 2.69 22.03
CA SER A 161 22.05 2.69 23.44
C SER A 161 23.46 2.15 23.53
N ALA A 162 23.74 0.93 23.04
CA ALA A 162 25.08 0.33 23.11
C ALA A 162 26.19 1.18 22.45
N ALA A 163 25.93 1.81 21.30
CA ALA A 163 26.89 2.69 20.63
C ALA A 163 27.03 4.08 21.31
N SER A 164 25.98 4.59 21.97
CA SER A 164 26.05 5.82 22.78
C SER A 164 26.64 5.58 24.16
N ASP A 165 26.36 4.43 24.75
CA ASP A 165 26.81 3.97 26.07
C ASP A 165 28.28 3.53 26.01
N ALA A 166 28.79 3.15 24.83
CA ALA A 166 30.23 3.02 24.58
C ALA A 166 30.98 4.36 24.54
N LYS A 167 30.25 5.49 24.39
CA LYS A 167 30.80 6.85 24.40
C LYS A 167 30.48 7.63 25.68
N ALA A 168 29.38 7.32 26.35
CA ALA A 168 28.93 7.93 27.59
C ALA A 168 29.54 7.20 28.80
N GLY A 169 29.99 7.93 29.81
CA GLY A 169 30.55 7.31 31.01
C GLY A 169 29.52 6.44 31.72
N ALA A 170 29.97 5.41 32.45
CA ALA A 170 29.10 4.42 33.13
C ALA A 170 28.02 5.03 34.06
N GLY A 171 28.18 6.28 34.51
CA GLY A 171 27.17 7.03 35.27
C GLY A 171 25.99 7.56 34.43
N GLU A 172 26.22 7.96 33.18
CA GLU A 172 25.18 8.50 32.29
C GLU A 172 24.32 7.39 31.68
N ALA A 173 24.93 6.24 31.37
CA ALA A 173 24.22 5.03 30.94
C ALA A 173 23.26 4.52 32.03
N LYS A 174 23.66 4.59 33.30
CA LYS A 174 22.84 4.18 34.44
C LYS A 174 21.67 5.14 34.71
N ALA A 175 21.90 6.45 34.61
CA ALA A 175 20.84 7.46 34.73
C ALA A 175 19.81 7.38 33.58
N ARG A 176 20.24 7.02 32.36
CA ARG A 176 19.36 6.83 31.20
C ARG A 176 18.54 5.54 31.28
N ALA A 177 19.12 4.48 31.85
CA ALA A 177 18.42 3.23 32.14
C ALA A 177 17.33 3.40 33.23
N GLU A 178 17.58 4.25 34.24
CA GLU A 178 16.59 4.60 35.27
C GLU A 178 15.46 5.51 34.77
N THR A 179 15.68 6.26 33.68
CA THR A 179 14.67 7.19 33.11
C THR A 179 13.77 6.54 32.05
N GLN A 180 14.06 5.29 31.62
CA GLN A 180 13.25 4.60 30.61
C GLN A 180 11.93 4.09 31.22
N ALA A 181 10.86 4.86 31.04
CA ALA A 181 9.50 4.45 31.40
C ALA A 181 9.14 3.08 30.76
N PRO A 182 8.37 2.22 31.46
CA PRO A 182 7.99 0.92 30.93
C PRO A 182 7.21 1.07 29.61
N THR A 183 7.54 0.23 28.63
CA THR A 183 6.81 0.17 27.34
C THR A 183 5.35 -0.15 27.61
N ARG A 184 4.46 0.81 27.38
CA ARG A 184 3.02 0.66 27.61
C ARG A 184 2.36 -0.29 26.60
N TYR A 185 2.91 -0.44 25.39
CA TYR A 185 2.49 -1.44 24.40
C TYR A 185 3.66 -2.33 24.01
N THR A 186 3.56 -3.62 24.30
CA THR A 186 4.56 -4.63 23.87
C THR A 186 4.21 -5.19 22.50
N ASN A 187 2.92 -5.47 22.27
CA ASN A 187 2.41 -6.16 21.07
C ASN A 187 1.21 -5.41 20.49
N MET A 188 0.95 -5.54 19.18
CA MET A 188 -0.21 -4.91 18.54
C MET A 188 -1.55 -5.39 19.08
N PHE A 189 -1.68 -6.66 19.43
CA PHE A 189 -2.90 -7.20 20.06
C PHE A 189 -3.11 -6.65 21.47
N GLN A 190 -2.04 -6.51 22.24
CA GLN A 190 -2.10 -5.90 23.57
C GLN A 190 -2.46 -4.42 23.44
N ALA A 191 -1.84 -3.70 22.51
CA ALA A 191 -2.16 -2.31 22.22
C ALA A 191 -3.64 -2.15 21.85
N ALA A 192 -4.15 -2.96 20.92
CA ALA A 192 -5.56 -2.95 20.54
C ALA A 192 -6.48 -3.17 21.75
N ARG A 193 -6.19 -4.18 22.58
CA ARG A 193 -7.00 -4.48 23.78
C ARG A 193 -6.96 -3.35 24.80
N THR A 194 -5.79 -2.78 25.07
CA THR A 194 -5.62 -1.67 26.00
C THR A 194 -6.35 -0.42 25.51
N ILE A 195 -6.24 -0.08 24.21
CA ILE A 195 -6.96 1.05 23.62
C ILE A 195 -8.48 0.89 23.78
N VAL A 196 -9.00 -0.31 23.48
CA VAL A 196 -10.44 -0.59 23.61
C VAL A 196 -10.90 -0.56 25.06
N ALA A 197 -10.08 -1.06 25.99
CA ALA A 197 -10.41 -1.06 27.42
C ALA A 197 -10.41 0.35 28.03
N GLU A 198 -9.49 1.23 27.59
CA GLU A 198 -9.34 2.57 28.17
C GLU A 198 -10.23 3.62 27.50
N GLU A 199 -10.42 3.56 26.19
CA GLU A 199 -11.12 4.59 25.41
C GLU A 199 -12.37 4.09 24.69
N GLY A 200 -12.66 2.79 24.79
CA GLY A 200 -13.77 2.15 24.11
C GLY A 200 -13.45 1.72 22.67
N PRO A 201 -14.35 0.94 22.06
CA PRO A 201 -14.14 0.34 20.74
C PRO A 201 -14.02 1.40 19.62
N LEU A 202 -14.74 2.51 19.71
CA LEU A 202 -14.72 3.58 18.71
C LEU A 202 -13.36 4.31 18.63
N ALA A 203 -12.49 4.15 19.63
CA ALA A 203 -11.16 4.72 19.62
C ALA A 203 -10.31 4.22 18.44
N LEU A 204 -10.56 3.00 17.96
CA LEU A 204 -9.90 2.43 16.79
C LEU A 204 -10.28 3.12 15.47
N TRP A 205 -11.38 3.87 15.43
CA TRP A 205 -11.83 4.63 14.26
C TRP A 205 -11.56 6.13 14.34
N LYS A 206 -10.85 6.59 15.39
CA LYS A 206 -10.40 7.98 15.47
C LYS A 206 -9.45 8.28 14.30
N GLY A 207 -9.84 9.24 13.45
CA GLY A 207 -9.10 9.56 12.22
C GLY A 207 -9.64 8.89 10.96
N LEU A 208 -10.81 8.23 11.00
CA LEU A 208 -11.41 7.60 9.80
C LEU A 208 -11.60 8.59 8.65
N LEU A 209 -12.16 9.78 8.92
CA LEU A 209 -12.41 10.79 7.91
C LEU A 209 -11.13 11.23 7.17
N PRO A 210 -10.04 11.64 7.86
CA PRO A 210 -8.80 11.96 7.18
C PRO A 210 -8.19 10.75 6.44
N THR A 211 -8.33 9.52 6.95
CA THR A 211 -7.90 8.31 6.22
C THR A 211 -8.68 8.13 4.91
N ILE A 212 -10.01 8.27 4.93
CA ILE A 212 -10.85 8.19 3.73
C ILE A 212 -10.50 9.30 2.74
N CYS A 213 -10.35 10.54 3.19
CA CYS A 213 -9.95 11.66 2.33
C CYS A 213 -8.59 11.40 1.66
N ARG A 214 -7.59 10.93 2.42
CA ARG A 214 -6.27 10.57 1.90
C ARG A 214 -6.36 9.49 0.82
N GLN A 215 -7.13 8.43 1.07
CA GLN A 215 -7.33 7.36 0.10
C GLN A 215 -8.11 7.82 -1.14
N GLY A 216 -9.13 8.66 -0.95
CA GLY A 216 -9.91 9.26 -2.03
C GLY A 216 -9.05 10.12 -2.95
N LEU A 217 -8.19 10.97 -2.39
CA LEU A 217 -7.23 11.78 -3.15
C LEU A 217 -6.25 10.90 -3.95
N ASN A 218 -5.71 9.86 -3.32
CA ASN A 218 -4.85 8.90 -4.02
C ASN A 218 -5.58 8.22 -5.18
N GLN A 219 -6.83 7.79 -4.96
CA GLN A 219 -7.64 7.14 -5.99
C GLN A 219 -8.00 8.09 -7.14
N ALA A 220 -8.30 9.36 -6.83
CA ALA A 220 -8.57 10.40 -7.83
C ALA A 220 -7.34 10.70 -8.68
N GLY A 221 -6.17 10.89 -8.05
CA GLY A 221 -4.90 11.10 -8.75
C GLY A 221 -4.57 9.91 -9.67
N SER A 222 -4.65 8.69 -9.15
CA SER A 222 -4.40 7.49 -9.96
C SER A 222 -5.38 7.33 -11.11
N PHE A 223 -6.67 7.64 -10.89
CA PHE A 223 -7.67 7.56 -11.95
C PHE A 223 -7.42 8.60 -13.04
N LEU A 224 -7.18 9.86 -12.67
CA LEU A 224 -6.90 10.94 -13.62
C LEU A 224 -5.66 10.64 -14.44
N THR A 225 -4.58 10.22 -13.79
CA THR A 225 -3.35 9.84 -14.49
C THR A 225 -3.61 8.70 -15.45
N ASN A 226 -4.27 7.61 -15.02
CA ASN A 226 -4.59 6.51 -15.92
C ASN A 226 -5.45 6.93 -17.12
N SER A 227 -6.42 7.84 -16.92
CA SER A 227 -7.27 8.36 -17.99
C SER A 227 -6.46 9.18 -19.00
N LEU A 228 -5.63 10.12 -18.53
CA LEU A 228 -4.76 10.93 -19.40
C LEU A 228 -3.75 10.07 -20.14
N LEU A 229 -3.19 9.08 -19.44
CA LEU A 229 -2.20 8.16 -19.95
C LEU A 229 -2.77 7.33 -21.12
N LYS A 230 -3.95 6.75 -20.93
CA LYS A 230 -4.65 5.98 -21.97
C LYS A 230 -5.03 6.84 -23.17
N GLN A 231 -5.48 8.07 -22.95
CA GLN A 231 -5.92 8.98 -24.01
C GLN A 231 -4.75 9.54 -24.83
N HIS A 232 -3.69 10.02 -24.17
CA HIS A 232 -2.62 10.78 -24.83
C HIS A 232 -1.44 9.93 -25.27
N VAL A 233 -1.06 8.92 -24.47
CA VAL A 233 0.17 8.16 -24.73
C VAL A 233 -0.15 6.86 -25.48
N TRP A 234 -1.14 6.10 -25.01
CA TRP A 234 -1.43 4.79 -25.60
C TRP A 234 -2.57 4.79 -26.63
N LYS A 235 -3.36 5.87 -26.73
CA LYS A 235 -4.50 6.01 -27.67
C LYS A 235 -5.39 4.76 -27.74
N VAL A 236 -5.65 4.15 -26.58
CA VAL A 236 -6.39 2.88 -26.49
C VAL A 236 -7.88 3.16 -26.49
N GLU A 237 -8.62 2.48 -27.36
CA GLU A 237 -10.09 2.53 -27.38
C GLU A 237 -10.69 1.80 -26.16
N GLU A 238 -11.86 2.23 -25.69
CA GLU A 238 -12.55 1.60 -24.56
C GLU A 238 -12.82 0.11 -24.85
N GLY A 239 -12.08 -0.77 -24.19
CA GLY A 239 -12.24 -2.22 -24.28
C GLY A 239 -11.05 -2.97 -24.88
N GLU A 240 -10.05 -2.28 -25.43
CA GLU A 240 -8.85 -2.94 -25.94
C GLU A 240 -7.97 -3.46 -24.80
N LYS A 241 -7.51 -4.71 -24.91
CA LYS A 241 -6.61 -5.32 -23.93
C LYS A 241 -5.20 -4.76 -24.11
N MET A 242 -4.72 -3.99 -23.13
CA MET A 242 -3.34 -3.52 -23.11
C MET A 242 -2.38 -4.65 -22.74
N ALA A 243 -1.17 -4.64 -23.33
CA ALA A 243 -0.09 -5.52 -22.93
C ALA A 243 0.22 -5.38 -21.43
N VAL A 244 0.60 -6.47 -20.76
CA VAL A 244 0.84 -6.53 -19.31
C VAL A 244 1.86 -5.49 -18.86
N TRP A 245 2.97 -5.33 -19.58
CA TRP A 245 4.00 -4.34 -19.24
C TRP A 245 3.50 -2.89 -19.33
N LYS A 246 2.59 -2.58 -20.27
CA LYS A 246 1.96 -1.25 -20.40
C LYS A 246 1.05 -0.97 -19.20
N SER A 247 0.30 -1.98 -18.77
CA SER A 247 -0.56 -1.88 -17.58
C SER A 247 0.26 -1.74 -16.29
N ALA A 248 1.37 -2.45 -16.18
CA ALA A 248 2.30 -2.32 -15.06
C ALA A 248 2.92 -0.91 -15.01
N LEU A 249 3.40 -0.40 -16.13
CA LEU A 249 3.95 0.95 -16.24
C LEU A 249 2.89 2.01 -15.93
N GLY A 250 1.67 1.85 -16.43
CA GLY A 250 0.55 2.72 -16.11
C GLY A 250 0.17 2.68 -14.63
N GLY A 251 0.26 1.51 -13.99
CA GLY A 251 0.10 1.37 -12.54
C GLY A 251 1.16 2.14 -11.75
N VAL A 252 2.44 2.03 -12.14
CA VAL A 252 3.54 2.77 -11.50
C VAL A 252 3.35 4.28 -11.67
N ILE A 253 3.13 4.76 -12.89
CA ILE A 253 2.93 6.19 -13.17
C ILE A 253 1.69 6.71 -12.46
N GLY A 254 0.59 5.94 -12.49
CA GLY A 254 -0.65 6.26 -11.80
C GLY A 254 -0.52 6.30 -10.27
N ALA A 255 0.48 5.65 -9.69
CA ALA A 255 0.71 5.69 -8.24
C ALA A 255 1.48 6.94 -7.77
N LEU A 256 2.15 7.68 -8.67
CA LEU A 256 2.99 8.83 -8.32
C LEU A 256 2.24 10.08 -7.80
N PRO A 257 1.08 10.48 -8.36
CA PRO A 257 0.43 11.72 -7.96
C PRO A 257 0.01 11.73 -6.49
N GLY A 258 -0.44 10.59 -5.94
CA GLY A 258 -0.91 10.49 -4.56
C GLY A 258 0.15 10.93 -3.54
N PRO A 259 1.34 10.30 -3.53
CA PRO A 259 2.47 10.75 -2.73
C PRO A 259 2.88 12.20 -3.02
N CYS A 260 2.91 12.66 -4.28
CA CYS A 260 3.27 14.05 -4.59
C CYS A 260 2.28 15.08 -4.00
N ILE A 261 0.99 14.75 -3.94
CA ILE A 261 -0.05 15.60 -3.36
C ILE A 261 -0.01 15.57 -1.83
N ASN A 262 0.28 14.40 -1.24
CA ASN A 262 0.29 14.24 0.23
C ASN A 262 1.61 14.67 0.88
N CYS A 263 2.76 14.49 0.21
CA CYS A 263 4.09 14.77 0.77
C CYS A 263 4.25 16.19 1.33
N PRO A 264 3.78 17.27 0.67
CA PRO A 264 3.86 18.61 1.25
C PRO A 264 3.09 18.73 2.57
N ALA A 265 1.91 18.13 2.65
CA ALA A 265 1.10 18.12 3.87
C ALA A 265 1.73 17.27 4.99
N ASP A 266 2.39 16.17 4.63
CA ASP A 266 3.13 15.32 5.57
C ASP A 266 4.41 16.00 6.09
N VAL A 267 5.09 16.80 5.26
CA VAL A 267 6.27 17.59 5.68
C VAL A 267 5.87 18.74 6.62
N ILE A 268 4.74 19.40 6.39
CA ILE A 268 4.25 20.48 7.27
C ILE A 268 3.87 19.93 8.66
N LYS A 269 3.34 18.71 8.76
CA LYS A 269 2.98 18.08 10.05
C LYS A 269 4.17 17.55 10.84
N THR A 270 5.33 17.40 10.20
CA THR A 270 6.54 16.81 10.80
C THR A 270 7.61 17.84 11.15
N ARG A 271 7.37 19.12 10.86
CA ARG A 271 8.18 20.28 11.26
C ARG A 271 7.51 21.03 12.41
#